data_AF-A0A838DIZ4-F1
#
_entry.id   AF-A0A838DIZ4-F1
#
_cell.length_a   1.000
_cell.length_b   1.000
_cell.length_c   1.000
_cell.angle_alpha   90.00
_cell.angle_beta   90.00
_cell.angle_gamma   90.00
#
_symmetry.space_group_name_H-M   'P 1'
#
loop_
_entity.id
_entity.type
_entity.pdbx_description
1 polymer ?
#
loop_
_entity_poly.entity_id
_entity_poly.type
_entity_poly.pdbx_seq_one_letter_code
_entity_poly.pdbx_strand_id
1 'polypeptide(L)'
;KSRRRTGEILPPDAPGRDPIVTRILWLRGLEAQNANAYGRYIYIHGTAEERSIGEPASYGCIRMRSSDVIQLYNRVGFGARVTIANAPLAAILPALSTPATQVAAAAGSVDVPPGR
;
A
#
# COMPACT_ATOMS: atom_id res chain seq x y z
N LYS A 1 -16.25 -13.13 -10.90
CA LYS A 1 -15.78 -13.05 -9.50
C LYS A 1 -16.69 -12.08 -8.75
N SER A 2 -17.41 -12.52 -7.72
CA SER A 2 -18.24 -11.64 -6.90
C SER A 2 -17.39 -10.99 -5.80
N ARG A 3 -17.43 -9.67 -5.67
CA ARG A 3 -16.70 -8.91 -4.64
C ARG A 3 -17.48 -8.93 -3.32
N ARG A 4 -17.77 -10.13 -2.82
CA ARG A 4 -18.54 -10.33 -1.60
C ARG A 4 -17.58 -10.42 -0.42
N ARG A 5 -17.91 -9.72 0.67
CA ARG A 5 -17.18 -9.82 1.93
C ARG A 5 -17.26 -11.26 2.43
N THR A 6 -16.13 -11.89 2.70
CA THR A 6 -16.06 -13.28 3.18
C THR A 6 -16.33 -13.39 4.68
N GLY A 7 -16.02 -12.33 5.45
CA GLY A 7 -16.09 -12.35 6.91
C GLY A 7 -14.84 -12.94 7.58
N GLU A 8 -13.89 -13.43 6.80
CA GLU A 8 -12.65 -14.04 7.29
C GLU A 8 -11.67 -12.99 7.83
N ILE A 9 -10.95 -13.37 8.88
CA ILE A 9 -9.79 -12.64 9.39
C ILE A 9 -8.59 -13.57 9.19
N LEU A 10 -7.66 -13.15 8.32
CA LEU A 10 -6.49 -13.94 7.95
C LEU A 10 -5.22 -13.24 8.44
N PRO A 11 -4.28 -13.95 9.09
CA PRO A 11 -2.94 -13.43 9.29
C PRO A 11 -2.19 -13.35 7.93
N PRO A 12 -1.11 -12.56 7.85
CA PRO A 12 -0.19 -12.63 6.72
C PRO A 12 0.29 -14.06 6.46
N ASP A 13 0.33 -14.42 5.19
CA ASP A 13 0.73 -15.70 4.61
C ASP A 13 -0.04 -16.91 5.15
N ALA A 14 -1.28 -16.69 5.61
CA ALA A 14 -2.20 -17.77 5.98
C ALA A 14 -2.36 -18.76 4.82
N PRO A 15 -2.28 -20.08 5.07
CA PRO A 15 -2.43 -21.07 4.01
C PRO A 15 -3.84 -21.05 3.44
N GLY A 16 -3.94 -21.24 2.12
CA GLY A 16 -5.22 -21.41 1.43
C GLY A 16 -5.37 -20.44 0.27
N ARG A 17 -6.57 -19.90 0.12
CA ARG A 17 -6.91 -18.96 -0.95
C ARG A 17 -6.43 -17.54 -0.60
N ASP A 18 -6.26 -16.70 -1.61
CA ASP A 18 -5.83 -15.30 -1.49
C ASP A 18 -7.01 -14.33 -1.70
N PRO A 19 -7.86 -14.09 -0.67
CA PRO A 19 -8.86 -13.05 -0.74
C PRO A 19 -8.19 -11.67 -0.63
N ILE A 20 -8.89 -10.66 -1.14
CA ILE A 20 -8.53 -9.27 -0.85
C ILE A 20 -8.80 -9.01 0.63
N VAL A 21 -7.82 -8.46 1.34
CA VAL A 21 -7.91 -8.15 2.77
C VAL A 21 -7.77 -6.65 3.03
N THR A 22 -8.10 -6.27 4.27
CA THR A 22 -7.94 -4.94 4.88
C THR A 22 -8.64 -3.76 4.18
N ARG A 23 -8.13 -3.28 3.04
CA ARG A 23 -8.62 -2.07 2.35
C ARG A 23 -8.56 -2.21 0.83
N ILE A 24 -9.42 -1.44 0.16
CA ILE A 24 -9.46 -1.31 -1.30
C ILE A 24 -9.48 0.18 -1.65
N LEU A 25 -8.57 0.61 -2.52
CA LEU A 25 -8.50 1.94 -3.10
C LEU A 25 -8.78 1.84 -4.60
N TRP A 26 -9.99 2.23 -5.00
CA TRP A 26 -10.43 2.15 -6.38
C TRP A 26 -9.65 3.10 -7.28
N LEU A 27 -9.28 2.61 -8.48
CA LEU A 27 -8.60 3.41 -9.48
C LEU A 27 -9.53 3.69 -10.66
N ARG A 28 -9.48 4.92 -11.15
CA ARG A 28 -10.07 5.33 -12.43
C ARG A 28 -8.94 5.78 -13.34
N GLY A 29 -8.89 5.21 -14.54
CA GLY A 29 -7.91 5.60 -15.54
C GLY A 29 -8.12 7.05 -15.98
N LEU A 30 -7.02 7.79 -16.08
CA LEU A 30 -7.00 9.17 -16.55
C LEU A 30 -6.37 9.29 -17.95
N GLU A 31 -5.90 8.18 -18.52
CA GLU A 31 -5.21 8.10 -19.81
C GLU A 31 -5.86 7.02 -20.68
N ALA A 32 -5.72 7.11 -22.01
CA ALA A 32 -6.36 6.19 -22.95
C ALA A 32 -6.01 4.71 -22.65
N GLN A 33 -4.74 4.41 -22.36
CA GLN A 33 -4.25 3.07 -22.07
C GLN A 33 -4.84 2.45 -20.79
N ASN A 34 -5.27 3.26 -19.83
CA ASN A 34 -5.78 2.80 -18.54
C ASN A 34 -7.25 3.14 -18.30
N ALA A 35 -7.95 3.71 -19.29
CA ALA A 35 -9.33 4.17 -19.19
C ALA A 35 -10.31 3.10 -18.65
N ASN A 36 -10.06 1.82 -18.93
CA ASN A 36 -10.91 0.72 -18.48
C ASN A 36 -10.53 0.13 -17.10
N ALA A 37 -9.54 0.69 -16.39
CA ALA A 37 -9.06 0.14 -15.11
C ALA A 37 -10.18 -0.07 -14.08
N TYR A 38 -11.09 0.90 -13.95
CA TYR A 38 -12.24 0.80 -13.05
C TYR A 38 -13.17 -0.37 -13.42
N GLY A 39 -13.57 -0.44 -14.68
CA GLY A 39 -14.46 -1.49 -15.19
C GLY A 39 -13.83 -2.89 -15.16
N ARG A 40 -12.49 -2.96 -15.22
CA ARG A 40 -11.71 -4.19 -15.07
C ARG A 40 -11.43 -4.58 -13.63
N TYR A 41 -11.92 -3.81 -12.65
CA TYR A 41 -11.66 -4.05 -11.23
C TYR A 41 -10.15 -4.02 -10.92
N ILE A 42 -9.46 -3.00 -11.40
CA ILE A 42 -8.07 -2.71 -11.02
C ILE A 42 -8.08 -1.68 -9.89
N TYR A 43 -7.47 -2.02 -8.75
CA TYR A 43 -7.37 -1.18 -7.56
C TYR A 43 -6.13 -1.54 -6.76
N ILE A 44 -5.79 -0.71 -5.78
CA ILE A 44 -4.79 -1.01 -4.77
C ILE A 44 -5.48 -1.72 -3.61
N HIS A 45 -4.92 -2.82 -3.11
CA HIS A 45 -5.51 -3.54 -1.97
C HIS A 45 -4.48 -4.27 -1.11
N GLY A 46 -4.91 -4.62 0.10
CA GLY A 46 -4.19 -5.54 0.97
C GLY A 46 -4.29 -6.98 0.49
N THR A 47 -3.24 -7.76 0.72
CA THR A 47 -3.22 -9.19 0.43
C THR A 47 -2.78 -10.00 1.64
N ALA A 48 -3.27 -11.24 1.74
CA ALA A 48 -2.76 -12.20 2.70
C ALA A 48 -1.40 -12.75 2.26
N GLU A 49 -1.10 -12.95 0.97
CA GLU A 49 0.22 -13.46 0.52
C GLU A 49 1.28 -12.35 0.47
N GLU A 50 1.66 -11.82 1.63
CA GLU A 50 2.66 -10.77 1.74
C GLU A 50 4.06 -11.21 1.28
N ARG A 51 4.35 -12.52 1.31
CA ARG A 51 5.58 -13.10 0.74
C ARG A 51 5.74 -12.87 -0.77
N SER A 52 4.65 -12.57 -1.48
CA SER A 52 4.67 -12.31 -2.93
C SER A 52 4.87 -10.84 -3.29
N ILE A 53 4.93 -9.94 -2.30
CA ILE A 53 5.15 -8.52 -2.54
C ILE A 53 6.53 -8.30 -3.14
N GLY A 54 6.56 -7.55 -4.26
CA GLY A 54 7.76 -7.36 -5.08
C GLY A 54 7.75 -8.18 -6.36
N GLU A 55 6.89 -9.18 -6.46
CA GLU A 55 6.80 -10.08 -7.63
C GLU A 55 5.55 -9.82 -8.49
N PRO A 56 5.56 -10.18 -9.79
CA PRO A 56 4.39 -10.15 -10.67
C PRO A 56 3.33 -11.20 -10.30
N ALA A 57 2.63 -10.97 -9.18
CA ALA A 57 1.70 -11.94 -8.59
C ALA A 57 0.23 -11.50 -8.66
N SER A 58 -0.15 -10.63 -9.60
CA SER A 58 -1.52 -10.12 -9.70
C SER A 58 -2.07 -10.17 -11.14
N TYR A 59 -3.40 -10.06 -11.25
CA TYR A 59 -4.08 -9.93 -12.55
C TYR A 59 -4.35 -8.46 -12.92
N GLY A 60 -3.42 -7.57 -12.53
CA GLY A 60 -3.46 -6.13 -12.80
C GLY A 60 -3.75 -5.25 -11.59
N CYS A 61 -4.24 -5.80 -10.48
CA CYS A 61 -4.34 -5.07 -9.21
C CYS A 61 -2.96 -4.76 -8.61
N ILE A 62 -2.89 -3.73 -7.78
CA ILE A 62 -1.67 -3.38 -7.05
C ILE A 62 -1.81 -3.95 -5.62
N ARG A 63 -0.95 -4.91 -5.28
CA ARG A 63 -0.96 -5.57 -3.97
C ARG A 63 -0.04 -4.81 -3.02
N MET A 64 -0.48 -4.65 -1.78
CA MET A 64 0.30 -4.06 -0.69
C MET A 64 0.20 -4.95 0.55
N ARG A 65 1.20 -4.83 1.44
CA ARG A 65 1.10 -5.40 2.78
C ARG A 65 -0.11 -4.81 3.50
N SER A 66 -0.69 -5.59 4.40
CA SER A 66 -1.89 -5.22 5.12
C SER A 66 -1.71 -3.94 5.95
N SER A 67 -0.57 -3.78 6.61
CA SER A 67 -0.22 -2.56 7.35
C SER A 67 -0.12 -1.34 6.45
N ASP A 68 0.52 -1.49 5.30
CA ASP A 68 0.88 -0.37 4.42
C ASP A 68 -0.34 0.21 3.72
N VAL A 69 -1.25 -0.65 3.24
CA VAL A 69 -2.48 -0.18 2.61
C VAL A 69 -3.42 0.48 3.61
N ILE A 70 -3.44 0.02 4.87
CA ILE A 70 -4.20 0.69 5.94
C ILE A 70 -3.65 2.09 6.19
N GLN A 71 -2.32 2.22 6.30
CA GLN A 71 -1.68 3.52 6.48
C GLN A 71 -1.94 4.44 5.28
N LEU A 72 -1.82 3.93 4.06
CA LEU A 72 -2.10 4.70 2.84
C LEU A 72 -3.56 5.17 2.82
N TYR A 73 -4.50 4.27 3.06
CA TYR A 73 -5.94 4.57 3.09
C TYR A 73 -6.27 5.69 4.07
N ASN A 74 -5.63 5.71 5.24
CA ASN A 74 -5.86 6.75 6.25
C ASN A 74 -5.23 8.10 5.90
N ARG A 75 -4.29 8.15 4.95
CA ARG A 75 -3.59 9.39 4.54
C ARG A 75 -4.16 10.02 3.28
N VAL A 76 -4.75 9.23 2.38
CA VAL A 76 -5.21 9.73 1.07
C VAL A 76 -6.73 9.90 1.03
N GLY A 77 -7.17 11.03 0.48
CA GLY A 77 -8.58 11.30 0.22
C GLY A 77 -9.03 10.81 -1.16
N PHE A 78 -10.34 10.91 -1.42
CA PHE A 78 -10.90 10.71 -2.75
C PHE A 78 -10.27 11.68 -3.75
N GLY A 79 -10.02 11.20 -4.97
CA GLY A 79 -9.39 12.00 -6.03
C GLY A 79 -7.87 12.13 -5.94
N ALA A 80 -7.23 11.50 -4.94
CA ALA A 80 -5.78 11.41 -4.88
C ALA A 80 -5.21 10.83 -6.20
N ARG A 81 -4.22 11.52 -6.76
CA ARG A 81 -3.57 11.10 -8.00
C ARG A 81 -2.63 9.93 -7.74
N VAL A 82 -2.70 8.92 -8.60
CA VAL A 82 -1.81 7.75 -8.58
C VAL A 82 -1.09 7.71 -9.92
N THR A 83 0.23 7.72 -9.87
CA THR A 83 1.10 7.52 -11.02
C THR A 83 1.64 6.11 -10.99
N ILE A 84 1.44 5.35 -12.06
CA ILE A 84 2.01 4.01 -12.25
C ILE A 84 3.07 4.12 -13.34
N ALA A 85 4.30 3.73 -13.02
CA ALA A 85 5.42 3.84 -13.94
C ALA A 85 6.32 2.62 -13.82
N ASN A 86 6.89 2.21 -14.96
CA ASN A 86 7.92 1.18 -15.02
C ASN A 86 9.31 1.83 -15.02
N ALA A 87 9.64 2.49 -13.90
CA ALA A 87 10.93 3.12 -13.69
C ALA A 87 11.26 3.11 -12.18
N PRO A 88 12.55 3.14 -11.80
CA PRO A 88 12.93 3.31 -10.40
C PRO A 88 12.32 4.58 -9.81
N LEU A 89 11.90 4.52 -8.54
CA LEU A 89 11.33 5.67 -7.84
C LEU A 89 12.24 6.90 -7.95
N ALA A 90 13.54 6.69 -7.89
CA ALA A 90 14.52 7.76 -7.94
C ALA A 90 14.54 8.53 -9.28
N ALA A 91 14.17 7.87 -10.37
CA ALA A 91 14.04 8.49 -11.68
C ALA A 91 12.73 9.30 -11.81
N ILE A 92 11.68 8.88 -11.10
CA ILE A 92 10.34 9.52 -11.16
C ILE A 92 10.27 10.70 -10.18
N LEU A 93 10.86 10.55 -8.99
CA LEU A 93 10.86 11.54 -7.93
C LEU A 93 12.29 11.82 -7.45
N PRO A 94 13.12 12.53 -8.25
CA PRO A 94 14.51 12.81 -7.90
C PRO A 94 14.70 13.51 -6.55
N ALA A 95 13.73 14.34 -6.15
CA ALA A 95 13.72 15.04 -4.87
C ALA A 95 13.59 14.09 -3.65
N LEU A 96 13.06 12.88 -3.83
CA LEU A 96 12.98 11.86 -2.77
C LEU A 96 14.21 10.93 -2.74
N SER A 97 15.07 11.02 -3.75
CA SER A 97 16.31 10.23 -3.88
C SER A 97 17.51 10.83 -3.16
N THR A 98 17.37 12.07 -2.70
CA THR A 98 18.38 12.67 -1.83
C THR A 98 18.31 11.90 -0.51
N PRO A 99 19.42 11.34 0.02
CA PRO A 99 19.39 10.76 1.34
C PRO A 99 18.94 11.89 2.28
N ALA A 100 17.74 11.75 2.82
CA ALA A 100 17.36 12.48 4.01
C ALA A 100 18.48 12.15 5.00
N THR A 101 19.33 13.14 5.28
CA THR A 101 20.21 13.11 6.44
C THR A 101 19.36 12.56 7.56
N GLN A 102 19.83 11.44 8.14
CA GLN A 102 19.28 10.77 9.30
C GLN A 102 18.36 11.71 10.07
N VAL A 103 17.08 11.37 10.19
CA VAL A 103 16.36 11.81 11.38
C VAL A 103 17.13 11.16 12.52
N ALA A 104 18.04 11.96 13.08
CA ALA A 104 19.03 11.56 14.02
C ALA A 104 18.34 10.85 15.19
N ALA A 105 19.03 9.84 15.70
CA ALA A 105 18.83 9.41 17.06
C ALA A 105 18.84 10.63 17.98
N ALA A 106 17.70 10.91 18.60
CA ALA A 106 17.62 11.61 19.85
C ALA A 106 16.77 10.73 20.77
N ALA A 107 17.44 9.71 21.33
CA ALA A 107 17.03 9.19 22.62
C ALA A 107 17.13 10.34 23.62
N GLY A 108 16.04 11.08 23.81
CA GLY A 108 15.89 11.96 24.95
C GLY A 108 15.55 11.10 26.16
N SER A 109 16.56 10.78 26.97
CA SER A 109 16.34 10.29 28.33
C SER A 109 15.62 11.39 29.13
N VAL A 110 14.41 11.10 29.60
CA VAL A 110 13.72 11.95 30.57
C VAL A 110 14.14 11.47 31.95
N ASP A 111 14.93 12.27 32.66
CA ASP A 111 15.26 12.06 34.06
C ASP A 111 14.05 12.45 34.92
N VAL A 112 13.53 11.50 35.69
CA VAL A 112 12.44 11.73 36.64
C VAL A 112 13.07 11.87 38.03
N PRO A 113 13.11 13.06 38.64
CA PRO A 113 13.65 13.19 39.99
C PRO A 113 12.77 12.45 40.99
N PRO A 114 13.33 11.81 42.03
CA PRO A 114 12.55 11.21 43.09
C PRO A 114 11.80 12.31 43.86
N GLY A 115 10.47 12.22 43.86
CA GLY A 115 9.60 13.07 44.65
C GLY A 115 9.81 12.86 46.15
N ARG A 116 9.57 13.93 46.92
CA ARG A 116 9.40 13.89 48.38
C ARG A 116 8.12 13.17 48.77
#